data_AF-A0A497MF20-F1
#
_entry.id   AF-A0A497MF20-F1
#
_cell.length_a   1.000
_cell.length_b   1.000
_cell.length_c   1.000
_cell.angle_alpha   90.00
_cell.angle_beta   90.00
_cell.angle_gamma   90.00
#
_symmetry.space_group_name_H-M   'P 1'
#
loop_
_entity.id
_entity.type
_entity.pdbx_description
1 polymer ?
#
loop_
_entity_poly.entity_id
_entity_poly.type
_entity_poly.pdbx_seq_one_letter_code
_entity_poly.pdbx_strand_id
1 'polypeptide(L)' 'MVSLARCSVCGLEIEKPLKTWTVVVGKNRRTRIIFGTFLCERCRRKFKASIGRERLQSEPKAKPYPPPHQTMYV' A
#
# COMPACT_ATOMS: atom_id res chain seq x y z
N MET A 1 -4.15 -9.38 -10.71
CA MET A 1 -4.51 -9.60 -9.29
C MET A 1 -5.99 -9.37 -9.15
N VAL A 2 -6.77 -10.41 -8.85
CA VAL A 2 -8.21 -10.27 -8.55
C VAL A 2 -8.31 -9.83 -7.09
N SER A 3 -8.95 -8.69 -6.83
CA SER A 3 -9.04 -8.10 -5.50
C SER A 3 -10.41 -8.38 -4.89
N LEU A 4 -10.51 -9.45 -4.11
CA LEU A 4 -11.74 -9.93 -3.52
C LEU A 4 -12.08 -9.19 -2.23
N ALA A 5 -13.34 -8.76 -2.07
CA ALA A 5 -13.83 -8.18 -0.83
C ALA A 5 -15.21 -8.74 -0.45
N ARG A 6 -15.34 -9.14 0.83
CA ARG A 6 -16.58 -9.71 1.36
C ARG A 6 -17.50 -8.62 1.91
N CYS A 7 -18.77 -8.63 1.52
CA CYS A 7 -19.77 -7.73 2.07
C CYS A 7 -20.07 -8.12 3.54
N SER A 8 -19.97 -7.16 4.46
CA SER A 8 -20.23 -7.39 5.89
C SER A 8 -21.69 -7.67 6.24
N VAL A 9 -22.62 -7.44 5.30
CA VAL A 9 -24.06 -7.59 5.53
C VAL A 9 -24.56 -8.96 5.05
N CYS A 10 -24.32 -9.31 3.79
CA CYS A 10 -24.82 -10.56 3.21
C CYS A 10 -23.74 -11.63 2.99
N GLY A 11 -22.47 -11.32 3.26
CA GLY A 11 -21.35 -12.24 3.08
C GLY A 11 -20.95 -12.50 1.63
N LEU A 12 -21.59 -11.87 0.64
CA LEU A 12 -21.24 -12.02 -0.77
C LEU A 12 -19.82 -11.51 -1.05
N GLU A 13 -19.06 -12.29 -1.81
CA GLU A 13 -17.73 -11.90 -2.27
C GLU A 13 -17.83 -11.15 -3.60
N ILE A 14 -17.14 -10.02 -3.67
CA ILE A 14 -17.17 -9.12 -4.82
C ILE A 14 -15.73 -8.93 -5.29
N GLU A 15 -15.48 -9.26 -6.56
CA GLU A 15 -14.12 -9.31 -7.12
C GLU A 15 -13.61 -7.96 -7.64
N LYS A 16 -14.52 -7.09 -8.09
CA LYS A 16 -14.17 -5.86 -8.80
C LYS A 16 -14.54 -4.62 -7.98
N PRO A 17 -13.56 -3.82 -7.56
CA PRO A 17 -13.85 -2.52 -6.97
C PRO A 17 -14.32 -1.54 -8.05
N LEU A 18 -15.28 -0.67 -7.69
CA LEU A 18 -15.71 0.47 -8.51
C LEU A 18 -14.61 1.54 -8.64
N LYS A 19 -13.86 1.75 -7.57
CA LYS A 19 -12.76 2.73 -7.52
C LYS A 19 -11.71 2.25 -6.55
N THR A 20 -10.45 2.43 -6.91
CA THR A 20 -9.31 2.15 -6.03
C THR A 20 -8.60 3.45 -5.64
N TRP A 21 -8.01 3.47 -4.46
CA TRP A 21 -7.11 4.54 -4.03
C TRP A 21 -6.04 3.98 -3.09
N THR A 22 -4.97 4.73 -2.96
CA THR A 22 -3.84 4.36 -2.12
C THR A 22 -3.74 5.32 -0.95
N VAL A 23 -3.44 4.81 0.24
CA VAL A 23 -3.02 5.61 1.40
C VAL A 23 -1.61 5.19 1.79
N VAL A 24 -0.72 6.16 1.94
CA VAL A 24 0.64 5.91 2.45
C VAL A 24 0.67 6.30 3.92
N VAL A 25 1.02 5.36 4.79
CA VAL A 25 0.99 5.50 6.24
C VAL A 25 2.33 5.20 6.89
N GLY A 26 2.52 5.71 8.12
CA GLY A 26 3.73 5.58 8.93
C GLY A 26 4.60 6.83 8.89
N LYS A 27 5.34 7.09 9.99
CA LYS A 27 6.19 8.30 10.17
C LYS A 27 7.13 8.58 9.00
N ASN A 28 7.63 7.52 8.35
CA ASN A 28 8.54 7.60 7.21
C ASN A 28 7.89 7.16 5.88
N ARG A 29 6.55 7.24 5.76
CA ARG A 29 5.81 6.82 4.55
C ARG A 29 6.14 5.39 4.07
N ARG A 30 6.41 4.47 5.00
CA ARG A 30 6.93 3.13 4.71
C ARG A 30 5.88 2.10 4.31
N THR A 31 4.59 2.42 4.41
CA THR A 31 3.54 1.45 4.12
C THR A 31 2.53 2.05 3.18
N ARG A 32 2.40 1.44 2.00
CA ARG A 32 1.38 1.73 1.02
C ARG A 32 0.22 0.75 1.22
N ILE A 33 -0.97 1.25 1.53
CA ILE A 33 -2.19 0.45 1.65
C ILE A 33 -3.10 0.81 0.48
N ILE A 34 -3.55 -0.19 -0.26
CA ILE A 34 -4.48 -0.03 -1.38
C ILE A 34 -5.88 -0.38 -0.88
N PHE A 35 -6.81 0.53 -1.08
CA PHE A 35 -8.22 0.37 -0.76
C PHE A 35 -9.07 0.38 -2.03
N GLY A 36 -10.19 -0.32 -1.99
CA GLY A 36 -11.22 -0.32 -3.02
C GLY A 36 -12.58 0.04 -2.45
N THR A 37 -13.39 0.78 -3.21
CA THR A 37 -14.83 0.93 -2.99
C THR A 37 -15.54 -0.15 -3.79
N PHE A 38 -16.41 -0.91 -3.16
CA PHE A 38 -17.19 -1.97 -3.76
C PHE A 38 -18.68 -1.64 -3.66
N LEU A 39 -19.48 -2.16 -4.59
CA LEU A 39 -20.94 -2.16 -4.51
C LEU A 39 -21.40 -3.61 -4.39
N CYS A 40 -22.13 -3.93 -3.33
CA CYS A 40 -22.74 -5.23 -3.20
C CYS A 40 -24.00 -5.30 -4.06
N GLU A 41 -24.08 -6.26 -4.99
CA GLU A 41 -25.24 -6.42 -5.87
C GLU A 41 -26.50 -6.88 -5.11
N ARG A 42 -26.36 -7.67 -4.06
CA ARG A 42 -27.47 -8.10 -3.19
C ARG A 42 -27.99 -6.98 -2.29
N CYS A 43 -27.09 -6.31 -1.57
CA CYS A 43 -27.49 -5.30 -0.57
C CYS A 43 -27.63 -3.89 -1.17
N ARG A 44 -27.16 -3.68 -2.39
CA ARG A 44 -27.02 -2.37 -3.06
C ARG A 44 -26.29 -1.30 -2.23
N ARG A 45 -25.44 -1.74 -1.31
CA ARG A 45 -24.64 -0.87 -0.43
C ARG A 45 -23.23 -0.72 -0.97
N LYS A 46 -22.71 0.52 -0.89
CA LYS A 46 -21.30 0.81 -1.14
C LYS A 46 -20.51 0.61 0.15
N PHE A 47 -19.35 -0.02 0.06
CA PHE A 47 -18.44 -0.18 1.19
C PHE A 47 -16.99 -0.08 0.74
N LYS A 48 -16.08 0.11 1.70
CA LYS A 48 -14.64 0.25 1.45
C LYS A 48 -13.91 -0.92 2.09
N ALA A 49 -12.93 -1.49 1.39
CA ALA A 49 -12.11 -2.58 1.90
C ALA A 49 -10.65 -2.41 1.47
N SER A 50 -9.72 -2.87 2.31
CA SER A 50 -8.30 -2.96 1.95
C SER A 50 -8.08 -4.15 1.04
N ILE A 51 -7.47 -3.92 -0.12
CA ILE A 51 -7.22 -4.96 -1.14
C ILE A 51 -5.74 -5.26 -1.34
N GLY A 52 -4.86 -4.50 -0.69
CA GLY A 52 -3.42 -4.73 -0.76
C GLY A 52 -2.66 -3.91 0.27
N ARG A 53 -1.49 -4.41 0.67
CA ARG A 53 -0.55 -3.71 1.55
C ARG A 53 0.86 -4.01 1.09
N GLU A 54 1.64 -2.96 0.88
CA GLU A 54 3.01 -3.03 0.43
C GLU A 54 3.91 -2.21 1.38
N ARG A 55 5.06 -2.77 1.76
CA ARG A 55 6.07 -2.04 2.52
C ARG A 55 7.02 -1.37 1.53
N LEU A 56 7.02 -0.04 1.52
CA LEU A 56 8.00 0.74 0.78
C LEU A 56 9.33 0.65 1.53
N GLN A 57 10.33 0.01 0.91
CA GLN A 57 11.69 0.01 1.43
C GLN A 57 12.21 1.45 1.40
N SER A 58 12.75 1.93 2.51
CA SER A 58 13.50 3.19 2.53
C SER A 58 14.74 3.01 1.66
N GLU A 59 15.08 4.02 0.84
CA GLU A 59 16.32 4.06 0.06
C GLU A 59 17.50 3.53 0.89
N PRO A 60 18.38 2.70 0.31
CA PRO A 60 19.61 2.33 0.98
C PRO A 60 20.33 3.62 1.34
N LYS A 61 20.61 3.82 2.64
CA LYS A 61 21.43 4.91 3.14
C LYS A 61 22.63 5.05 2.21
N ALA A 62 22.81 6.24 1.63
CA ALA A 62 23.97 6.56 0.80
C ALA A 62 25.23 6.05 1.50
N LYS A 63 26.10 5.36 0.73
CA LYS A 63 27.38 4.84 1.21
C LYS A 63 28.10 5.94 2.00
N PRO A 64 28.75 5.63 3.15
CA PRO A 64 29.52 6.62 3.88
C PRO A 64 30.52 7.26 2.91
N TYR A 65 30.51 8.60 2.82
CA TYR A 65 31.56 9.32 2.11
C TYR A 65 32.92 8.83 2.61
N PRO A 66 33.89 8.58 1.72
CA PRO A 66 35.23 8.21 2.17
C PRO A 66 35.78 9.34 3.06
N PRO A 67 36.46 9.01 4.18
CA PRO A 67 36.97 10.02 5.08
C PRO A 67 38.02 10.92 4.39
N PRO A 68 38.10 12.22 4.74
CA PRO A 68 38.99 13.19 4.07
C PRO A 68 40.50 12.91 4.19
N HIS A 69 40.90 11.92 4.98
CA HIS A 69 42.30 11.69 5.36
C HIS A 69 43.04 10.66 4.48
N GLN A 70 42.46 10.19 3.38
CA GLN A 70 43.16 9.32 2.42
C GLN A 70 43.82 10.06 1.25
N THR A 71 43.86 11.40 1.26
CA THR A 71 44.61 12.20 0.28
C THR A 71 45.86 12.82 0.88
N MET A 72 46.79 11.99 1.36
CA MET A 72 48.23 12.34 1.33
C MET A 72 49.02 11.04 1.15
N TYR A 73 49.34 10.72 -0.10
CA TYR A 73 50.49 9.87 -0.39
C TYR A 73 51.73 10.77 -0.29
N VAL A 74 52.68 10.36 0.56
CA VAL A 74 54.06 10.89 0.63
C VAL A 74 54.89 10.20 -0.45
#